data_AF-A0A357YZ47-F1
#
_entry.id   AF-A0A357YZ47-F1
#
_cell.length_a   1.000
_cell.length_b   1.000
_cell.length_c   1.000
_cell.angle_alpha   90.00
_cell.angle_beta   90.00
_cell.angle_gamma   90.00
#
_symmetry.space_group_name_H-M   'P 1'
#
loop_
_entity.id
_entity.type
_entity.pdbx_description
1 polymer ?
#
loop_
_entity_poly.entity_id
_entity_poly.type
_entity_poly.pdbx_seq_one_letter_code
_entity_poly.pdbx_strand_id
1 'polypeptide(L)'
;YGWFLDESLNKMKKPSFDNGNGRTGAPTKVAFDSNGGGAAYLKAYHRLVESGAMPKYAIDADNARSAFVNGKVTMYVESTAVLASLLKAINGKFELGTAYFPGVDDKVSTGGVSIGGASLWMMKNDDARKQAAKWEFIKFMVSPKEQAFWNTKTGYFPITTEAYNEPVFKENVKKYPQFQTAINQLHDSSPESAGALCAIYTQVRKIEETEMQKMLNNQQTEDQALKNMTDQINSALEDYNAS
;
A
#
# COMPACT_ATOMS: atom_id res chain seq x y z
N TYR A 1 -5.30 -7.73 0.31
CA TYR A 1 -5.97 -6.99 -0.79
C TYR A 1 -6.74 -5.76 -0.31
N GLY A 2 -6.88 -5.51 1.00
CA GLY A 2 -7.48 -4.25 1.50
C GLY A 2 -6.72 -2.99 1.06
N TRP A 3 -5.37 -3.02 1.08
CA TRP A 3 -4.55 -1.88 0.62
C TRP A 3 -4.75 -1.54 -0.87
N PHE A 4 -5.12 -2.50 -1.72
CA PHE A 4 -5.37 -2.20 -3.14
C PHE A 4 -6.66 -1.41 -3.37
N LEU A 5 -7.65 -1.53 -2.47
CA LEU A 5 -8.81 -0.64 -2.49
C LEU A 5 -8.36 0.80 -2.17
N ASP A 6 -7.56 1.00 -1.12
CA ASP A 6 -7.00 2.31 -0.75
C ASP A 6 -6.26 2.96 -1.94
N GLU A 7 -5.33 2.23 -2.56
CA GLU A 7 -4.57 2.75 -3.70
C GLU A 7 -5.44 3.03 -4.91
N SER A 8 -6.43 2.17 -5.19
CA SER A 8 -7.37 2.39 -6.29
C SER A 8 -8.21 3.65 -6.06
N LEU A 9 -8.64 3.90 -4.82
CA LEU A 9 -9.37 5.11 -4.43
C LEU A 9 -8.48 6.35 -4.59
N ASN A 10 -7.21 6.30 -4.17
CA ASN A 10 -6.24 7.38 -4.41
C ASN A 10 -6.05 7.64 -5.90
N LYS A 11 -5.86 6.60 -6.72
CA LYS A 11 -5.76 6.71 -8.18
C LYS A 11 -7.00 7.36 -8.80
N MET A 12 -8.18 7.11 -8.22
CA MET A 12 -9.45 7.72 -8.63
C MET A 12 -9.71 9.10 -8.01
N LYS A 13 -8.82 9.59 -7.12
CA LYS A 13 -9.00 10.81 -6.32
C LYS A 13 -10.31 10.80 -5.51
N LYS A 14 -10.68 9.63 -4.99
CA LYS A 14 -11.88 9.43 -4.18
C LYS A 14 -11.49 9.11 -2.74
N PRO A 15 -12.15 9.70 -1.74
CA PRO A 15 -11.85 9.39 -0.34
C PRO A 15 -12.33 7.98 0.04
N SER A 16 -11.59 7.33 0.93
CA SER A 16 -12.00 6.09 1.61
C SER A 16 -12.98 6.38 2.74
N PHE A 17 -12.80 7.49 3.46
CA PHE A 17 -13.60 7.89 4.63
C PHE A 17 -14.04 9.35 4.55
N ASP A 18 -15.02 9.70 5.37
CA ASP A 18 -15.38 11.09 5.64
C ASP A 18 -14.28 11.87 6.39
N ASN A 19 -14.59 13.12 6.79
CA ASN A 19 -13.70 13.98 7.58
C ASN A 19 -12.30 14.15 6.96
N GLY A 20 -12.27 14.36 5.64
CA GLY A 20 -11.05 14.52 4.88
C GLY A 20 -10.16 13.28 4.96
N ASN A 21 -10.72 12.07 4.80
CA ASN A 21 -10.00 10.81 4.99
C ASN A 21 -9.43 10.67 6.42
N GLY A 22 -10.15 11.17 7.42
CA GLY A 22 -9.71 11.18 8.82
C GLY A 22 -8.67 12.23 9.17
N ARG A 23 -8.34 13.16 8.27
CA ARG A 23 -7.30 14.19 8.47
C ARG A 23 -7.84 15.47 9.12
N THR A 24 -9.14 15.73 9.02
CA THR A 24 -9.79 16.90 9.67
C THR A 24 -10.61 16.51 10.90
N GLY A 25 -10.70 15.22 11.22
CA GLY A 25 -11.43 14.66 12.36
C GLY A 25 -11.45 13.14 12.29
N ALA A 26 -11.80 12.45 13.37
CA ALA A 26 -11.92 10.99 13.36
C ALA A 26 -12.96 10.55 12.31
N PRO A 27 -12.68 9.53 11.48
CA PRO A 27 -13.67 8.96 10.57
C PRO A 27 -14.92 8.47 11.32
N THR A 28 -16.10 8.79 10.79
CA THR A 28 -17.38 8.28 11.31
C THR A 28 -18.08 7.32 10.35
N LYS A 29 -17.72 7.37 9.06
CA LYS A 29 -18.18 6.43 8.05
C LYS A 29 -17.22 6.31 6.87
N VAL A 30 -17.35 5.22 6.12
CA VAL A 30 -16.74 5.12 4.80
C VAL A 30 -17.39 6.09 3.82
N ALA A 31 -16.64 6.49 2.79
CA ALA A 31 -17.11 7.31 1.69
C ALA A 31 -17.11 6.55 0.34
N PHE A 32 -16.38 5.43 0.25
CA PHE A 32 -16.18 4.70 -1.00
C PHE A 32 -17.45 4.00 -1.53
N ASP A 33 -18.44 3.80 -0.67
CA ASP A 33 -19.73 3.16 -0.98
C ASP A 33 -20.62 4.05 -1.87
N SER A 34 -20.60 5.35 -1.59
CA SER A 34 -21.49 6.34 -2.18
C SER A 34 -20.80 7.20 -3.23
N ASN A 35 -19.47 7.31 -3.18
CA ASN A 35 -18.70 8.04 -4.20
C ASN A 35 -18.45 7.22 -5.48
N GLY A 36 -18.89 5.96 -5.53
CA GLY A 36 -18.74 5.05 -6.67
C GLY A 36 -17.34 4.44 -6.85
N GLY A 37 -16.39 4.77 -5.99
CA GLY A 37 -15.03 4.21 -6.01
C GLY A 37 -14.99 2.74 -5.60
N GLY A 38 -15.70 2.39 -4.51
CA GLY A 38 -15.80 1.00 -4.05
C GLY A 38 -16.43 0.09 -5.11
N ALA A 39 -17.55 0.52 -5.70
CA ALA A 39 -18.20 -0.23 -6.78
C ALA A 39 -17.29 -0.41 -8.01
N ALA A 40 -16.58 0.64 -8.44
CA ALA A 40 -15.65 0.56 -9.56
C ALA A 40 -14.49 -0.41 -9.28
N TYR A 41 -13.93 -0.37 -8.07
CA TYR A 41 -12.87 -1.28 -7.66
C TYR A 41 -13.33 -2.73 -7.61
N LEU A 42 -14.44 -3.03 -6.93
CA LEU A 42 -14.95 -4.40 -6.79
C LEU A 42 -15.26 -5.02 -8.16
N LYS A 43 -15.90 -4.25 -9.06
CA LYS A 43 -16.16 -4.67 -10.43
C LYS A 43 -14.87 -4.98 -11.20
N ALA A 44 -13.87 -4.11 -11.11
CA ALA A 44 -12.59 -4.30 -11.79
C ALA A 44 -11.84 -5.52 -11.23
N TYR A 45 -11.78 -5.67 -9.91
CA TYR A 45 -11.11 -6.78 -9.23
C TYR A 45 -11.78 -8.12 -9.55
N HIS A 46 -13.12 -8.17 -9.48
CA HIS A 46 -13.89 -9.37 -9.83
C HIS A 46 -13.65 -9.77 -11.30
N ARG A 47 -13.68 -8.81 -12.23
CA ARG A 47 -13.37 -9.04 -13.66
C ARG A 47 -11.95 -9.60 -13.87
N LEU A 48 -10.95 -9.10 -13.16
CA LEU A 48 -9.57 -9.61 -13.27
C LEU A 48 -9.49 -11.08 -12.88
N VAL A 49 -10.20 -11.48 -11.82
CA VAL A 49 -10.22 -12.87 -11.36
C VAL A 49 -11.01 -13.77 -12.31
N GLU A 50 -12.22 -13.37 -12.70
CA GLU A 50 -13.11 -14.20 -13.54
C GLU A 50 -12.59 -14.35 -14.98
N SER A 51 -11.89 -13.35 -15.52
CA SER A 51 -11.22 -13.46 -16.82
C SER A 51 -9.96 -14.36 -16.79
N GLY A 52 -9.48 -14.73 -15.61
CA GLY A 52 -8.21 -15.47 -15.44
C GLY A 52 -6.96 -14.60 -15.57
N ALA A 53 -7.09 -13.29 -15.79
CA ALA A 53 -5.96 -12.36 -15.84
C ALA A 53 -5.24 -12.26 -14.48
N MET A 54 -5.98 -12.42 -13.37
CA MET A 54 -5.46 -12.61 -12.03
C MET A 54 -5.83 -14.02 -11.52
N PRO A 55 -4.92 -15.01 -11.59
CA PRO A 55 -5.24 -16.38 -11.21
C PRO A 55 -5.64 -16.49 -9.74
N LYS A 56 -6.69 -17.27 -9.43
CA LYS A 56 -7.21 -17.43 -8.05
C LYS A 56 -6.14 -17.90 -7.04
N TYR A 57 -5.21 -18.76 -7.47
CA TYR A 57 -4.12 -19.23 -6.61
C TYR A 57 -3.08 -18.14 -6.28
N ALA A 58 -3.00 -17.08 -7.08
CA ALA A 58 -2.06 -15.97 -6.96
C ALA A 58 -2.73 -14.71 -6.39
N ILE A 59 -3.84 -14.86 -5.68
CA ILE A 59 -4.47 -13.77 -4.89
C ILE A 59 -3.72 -13.57 -3.56
N ASP A 60 -3.24 -14.66 -2.97
CA ASP A 60 -2.36 -14.63 -1.80
C ASP A 60 -0.95 -14.16 -2.19
N ALA A 61 -0.34 -13.33 -1.34
CA ALA A 61 0.92 -12.65 -1.64
C ALA A 61 2.09 -13.62 -1.86
N ASP A 62 2.20 -14.67 -1.06
CA ASP A 62 3.31 -15.64 -1.15
C ASP A 62 3.21 -16.46 -2.43
N ASN A 63 1.99 -16.90 -2.77
CA ASN A 63 1.74 -17.61 -4.01
C ASN A 63 1.93 -16.69 -5.24
N ALA A 64 1.50 -15.43 -5.18
CA ALA A 64 1.69 -14.45 -6.25
C ALA A 64 3.19 -14.23 -6.53
N ARG A 65 3.97 -14.02 -5.46
CA ARG A 65 5.43 -13.87 -5.56
C ARG A 65 6.09 -15.11 -6.17
N SER A 66 5.73 -16.29 -5.68
CA SER A 66 6.25 -17.57 -6.19
C SER A 66 5.89 -17.77 -7.66
N ALA A 67 4.65 -17.47 -8.05
CA ALA A 67 4.21 -17.55 -9.43
C ALA A 67 5.02 -16.63 -10.34
N PHE A 68 5.25 -15.38 -9.92
CA PHE A 68 6.00 -14.40 -10.69
C PHE A 68 7.49 -14.78 -10.84
N VAL A 69 8.16 -15.14 -9.74
CA VAL A 69 9.58 -15.57 -9.76
C VAL A 69 9.81 -16.82 -10.63
N ASN A 70 8.78 -17.65 -10.78
CA ASN A 70 8.81 -18.85 -11.64
C ASN A 70 8.22 -18.61 -13.04
N GLY A 71 7.93 -17.36 -13.42
CA GLY A 71 7.46 -17.00 -14.76
C GLY A 71 6.04 -17.48 -15.10
N LYS A 72 5.22 -17.80 -14.09
CA LYS A 72 3.83 -18.25 -14.25
C LYS A 72 2.83 -17.10 -14.41
N VAL A 73 3.20 -15.89 -13.96
CA VAL A 73 2.45 -14.65 -14.17
C VAL A 73 3.39 -13.57 -14.68
N THR A 74 2.87 -12.66 -15.50
CA THR A 74 3.66 -11.63 -16.19
C THR A 74 3.72 -10.30 -15.44
N MET A 75 2.75 -10.04 -14.57
CA MET A 75 2.68 -8.86 -13.73
C MET A 75 2.56 -9.27 -12.26
N TYR A 76 3.20 -8.48 -11.39
CA TYR A 76 3.15 -8.65 -9.94
C TYR A 76 3.08 -7.27 -9.30
N VAL A 77 2.00 -7.01 -8.56
CA VAL A 77 1.74 -5.75 -7.87
C VAL A 77 1.98 -5.97 -6.39
N GLU A 78 2.96 -5.27 -5.83
CA GLU A 78 3.39 -5.45 -4.44
C GLU A 78 4.06 -4.17 -3.92
N SER A 79 4.19 -4.08 -2.59
CA SER A 79 5.02 -3.08 -1.94
C SER A 79 6.44 -3.02 -2.52
N THR A 80 6.93 -1.80 -2.74
CA THR A 80 8.30 -1.54 -3.21
C THR A 80 9.36 -2.07 -2.24
N ALA A 81 9.01 -2.26 -0.96
CA ALA A 81 9.88 -2.83 0.08
C ALA A 81 10.43 -4.22 -0.27
N VAL A 82 9.78 -4.96 -1.18
CA VAL A 82 10.23 -6.29 -1.58
C VAL A 82 11.21 -6.28 -2.75
N LEU A 83 11.45 -5.15 -3.43
CA LEU A 83 12.15 -5.07 -4.71
C LEU A 83 13.55 -5.73 -4.68
N ALA A 84 14.38 -5.40 -3.69
CA ALA A 84 15.72 -5.98 -3.56
C ALA A 84 15.67 -7.51 -3.41
N SER A 85 14.77 -7.99 -2.56
CA SER A 85 14.55 -9.43 -2.35
C SER A 85 13.99 -10.12 -3.60
N LEU A 86 13.16 -9.41 -4.38
CA LEU A 86 12.55 -9.91 -5.60
C LEU A 86 13.58 -10.06 -6.71
N LEU A 87 14.41 -9.03 -6.93
CA LEU A 87 15.57 -9.10 -7.85
C LEU A 87 16.48 -10.28 -7.52
N LYS A 88 16.77 -10.48 -6.22
CA LYS A 88 17.55 -11.64 -5.74
C LYS A 88 16.85 -12.97 -6.04
N ALA A 89 15.53 -13.06 -5.84
CA ALA A 89 14.77 -14.29 -6.08
C ALA A 89 14.66 -14.62 -7.59
N ILE A 90 14.51 -13.62 -8.44
CA ILE A 90 14.55 -13.76 -9.90
C ILE A 90 15.94 -14.25 -10.34
N ASN A 91 17.00 -13.76 -9.71
CA ASN A 91 18.38 -14.19 -9.95
C ASN A 91 18.77 -14.18 -11.45
N GLY A 92 18.33 -13.16 -12.18
CA GLY A 92 18.61 -13.01 -13.62
C GLY A 92 17.89 -13.98 -14.56
N LYS A 93 16.91 -14.76 -14.09
CA LYS A 93 16.10 -15.64 -14.95
C LYS A 93 15.34 -14.89 -16.05
N PHE A 94 14.97 -13.64 -15.78
CA PHE A 94 14.36 -12.72 -16.72
C PHE A 94 14.62 -11.27 -16.28
N GLU A 95 14.41 -10.32 -17.19
CA GLU A 95 14.50 -8.89 -16.89
C GLU A 95 13.26 -8.42 -16.13
N LEU A 96 13.47 -7.74 -15.00
CA LEU A 96 12.39 -7.12 -14.23
C LEU A 96 12.18 -5.67 -14.69
N GLY A 97 11.03 -5.41 -15.31
CA GLY A 97 10.50 -4.06 -15.49
C GLY A 97 9.70 -3.58 -14.28
N THR A 98 9.64 -2.26 -14.07
CA THR A 98 8.80 -1.61 -13.05
C THR A 98 7.95 -0.52 -13.69
N ALA A 99 6.70 -0.39 -13.25
CA ALA A 99 5.76 0.60 -13.73
C ALA A 99 5.01 1.24 -12.56
N TYR A 100 4.33 2.36 -12.83
CA TYR A 100 3.46 3.01 -11.85
C TYR A 100 2.29 2.09 -11.49
N PHE A 101 1.82 2.17 -10.25
CA PHE A 101 0.63 1.47 -9.79
C PHE A 101 -0.56 1.68 -10.76
N PRO A 102 -1.21 0.59 -11.23
CA PRO A 102 -2.23 0.67 -12.26
C PRO A 102 -3.53 1.27 -11.72
N GLY A 103 -4.24 2.01 -12.57
CA GLY A 103 -5.61 2.40 -12.29
C GLY A 103 -6.60 1.27 -12.60
N VAL A 104 -7.76 1.30 -11.95
CA VAL A 104 -8.88 0.38 -12.25
C VAL A 104 -9.86 0.92 -13.31
N ASP A 105 -9.72 2.20 -13.66
CA ASP A 105 -10.48 2.90 -14.69
C ASP A 105 -9.54 3.86 -15.46
N ASP A 106 -9.42 3.67 -16.78
CA ASP A 106 -8.55 4.45 -17.67
C ASP A 106 -8.96 5.93 -17.76
N LYS A 107 -10.21 6.27 -17.41
CA LYS A 107 -10.73 7.65 -17.48
C LYS A 107 -10.45 8.49 -16.24
N VAL A 108 -10.15 7.84 -15.10
CA VAL A 108 -10.12 8.50 -13.78
C VAL A 108 -8.79 8.28 -13.05
N SER A 109 -7.83 7.61 -13.66
CA SER A 109 -6.59 7.14 -13.02
C SER A 109 -5.43 8.15 -13.00
N THR A 110 -5.74 9.44 -12.86
CA THR A 110 -4.75 10.53 -12.75
C THR A 110 -4.32 10.84 -11.32
N GLY A 111 -4.86 10.14 -10.32
CA GLY A 111 -4.42 10.26 -8.92
C GLY A 111 -3.04 9.68 -8.68
N GLY A 112 -2.48 10.01 -7.51
CA GLY A 112 -1.21 9.46 -7.03
C GLY A 112 -1.38 8.12 -6.33
N VAL A 113 -0.35 7.74 -5.57
CA VAL A 113 -0.35 6.60 -4.65
C VAL A 113 -0.19 7.09 -3.23
N SER A 114 -0.73 6.35 -2.26
CA SER A 114 -0.43 6.63 -0.86
C SER A 114 0.84 5.92 -0.41
N ILE A 115 1.55 6.55 0.51
CA ILE A 115 2.68 5.90 1.18
C ILE A 115 2.16 4.90 2.21
N GLY A 116 2.78 3.73 2.24
CA GLY A 116 2.63 2.75 3.31
C GLY A 116 3.96 2.52 4.02
N GLY A 117 3.96 1.66 5.04
CA GLY A 117 5.16 1.24 5.75
C GLY A 117 4.98 1.19 7.26
N ALA A 118 6.10 1.21 7.96
CA ALA A 118 6.16 1.19 9.42
C ALA A 118 6.76 2.49 9.96
N SER A 119 6.45 2.79 11.21
CA SER A 119 7.01 3.93 11.94
C SER A 119 7.81 3.45 13.15
N LEU A 120 8.85 4.19 13.52
CA LEU A 120 9.55 4.02 14.79
C LEU A 120 8.81 4.81 15.88
N TRP A 121 8.39 4.12 16.93
CA TRP A 121 7.70 4.71 18.08
C TRP A 121 8.55 4.64 19.34
N MET A 122 8.63 5.75 20.06
CA MET A 122 9.32 5.81 21.34
C MET A 122 8.31 5.71 22.49
N MET A 123 8.27 4.57 23.17
CA MET A 123 7.42 4.41 24.35
C MET A 123 7.94 5.24 25.53
N LYS A 124 7.02 5.83 26.31
CA LYS A 124 7.33 6.54 27.56
C LYS A 124 8.17 5.65 28.47
N ASN A 125 9.18 6.26 29.09
CA ASN A 125 10.09 5.60 30.02
C ASN A 125 10.73 6.67 30.90
N ASP A 126 10.75 6.47 32.21
CA ASP A 126 11.22 7.49 33.16
C ASP A 126 12.74 7.38 33.43
N ASP A 127 13.45 6.41 32.84
CA ASP A 127 14.90 6.30 32.89
C ASP A 127 15.55 7.20 31.82
N ALA A 128 16.20 8.26 32.28
CA ALA A 128 16.85 9.25 31.42
C ALA A 128 17.93 8.64 30.49
N ARG A 129 18.66 7.61 30.93
CA ARG A 129 19.68 6.96 30.10
C ARG A 129 19.04 6.16 28.98
N LYS A 130 17.94 5.46 29.26
CA LYS A 130 17.17 4.74 28.24
C LYS A 130 16.53 5.70 27.25
N GLN A 131 16.05 6.86 27.71
CA GLN A 131 15.52 7.90 26.83
C GLN A 131 16.60 8.44 25.87
N ALA A 132 17.78 8.78 26.38
CA ALA A 132 18.90 9.22 25.55
C ALA A 132 19.31 8.16 24.51
N ALA A 133 19.44 6.89 24.93
CA ALA A 133 19.80 5.80 24.03
C ALA A 133 18.77 5.55 22.92
N LYS A 134 17.47 5.63 23.22
CA LYS A 134 16.41 5.55 22.20
C LYS A 134 16.54 6.68 21.17
N TRP A 135 16.91 7.88 21.63
CA TRP A 135 17.08 9.01 20.72
C TRP A 135 18.31 8.85 19.81
N GLU A 136 19.44 8.38 20.35
CA GLU A 136 20.60 8.05 19.51
C GLU A 136 20.25 6.98 18.46
N PHE A 137 19.48 5.96 18.84
CA PHE A 137 19.03 4.93 17.91
C PHE A 137 18.14 5.48 16.79
N ILE A 138 17.12 6.28 17.11
CA ILE A 138 16.25 6.86 16.07
C ILE A 138 17.08 7.78 15.15
N LYS A 139 17.95 8.65 15.70
CA LYS A 139 18.83 9.51 14.89
C LYS A 139 19.72 8.71 13.94
N PHE A 140 20.28 7.60 14.40
CA PHE A 140 21.06 6.70 13.56
C PHE A 140 20.19 6.13 12.43
N MET A 141 19.02 5.56 12.77
CA MET A 141 18.12 4.93 11.80
C MET A 141 17.61 5.91 10.74
N VAL A 142 17.39 7.18 11.08
CA VAL A 142 16.92 8.21 10.14
C VAL A 142 18.08 9.01 9.53
N SER A 143 19.33 8.64 9.80
CA SER A 143 20.48 9.32 9.20
C SER A 143 20.53 9.10 7.67
N PRO A 144 21.07 10.05 6.88
CA PRO A 144 21.13 9.94 5.43
C PRO A 144 21.78 8.63 4.95
N LYS A 145 22.91 8.27 5.57
CA LYS A 145 23.66 7.05 5.27
C LYS A 145 22.84 5.78 5.50
N GLU A 146 22.16 5.67 6.65
CA GLU A 146 21.39 4.47 6.98
C GLU A 146 20.10 4.38 6.16
N GLN A 147 19.44 5.51 5.88
CA GLN A 147 18.29 5.56 4.98
C GLN A 147 18.66 5.16 3.54
N ALA A 148 19.80 5.64 3.03
CA ALA A 148 20.32 5.25 1.73
C ALA A 148 20.63 3.74 1.69
N PHE A 149 21.34 3.24 2.71
CA PHE A 149 21.65 1.82 2.83
C PHE A 149 20.37 0.97 2.89
N TRP A 150 19.41 1.33 3.74
CA TRP A 150 18.15 0.61 3.92
C TRP A 150 17.34 0.53 2.62
N ASN A 151 17.28 1.62 1.86
CA ASN A 151 16.68 1.62 0.53
C ASN A 151 17.33 0.55 -0.35
N THR A 152 18.67 0.51 -0.46
CA THR A 152 19.34 -0.48 -1.32
C THR A 152 19.09 -1.94 -0.93
N LYS A 153 18.79 -2.20 0.35
CA LYS A 153 18.52 -3.55 0.86
C LYS A 153 17.08 -3.99 0.72
N THR A 154 16.17 -3.06 0.43
CA THR A 154 14.72 -3.33 0.44
C THR A 154 14.04 -2.78 -0.80
N GLY A 155 14.03 -1.45 -0.93
CA GLY A 155 13.18 -0.66 -1.83
C GLY A 155 12.27 0.32 -1.08
N TYR A 156 12.34 0.37 0.26
CA TYR A 156 11.71 1.44 1.06
C TYR A 156 12.25 2.81 0.66
N PHE A 157 11.39 3.81 0.67
CA PHE A 157 11.77 5.19 0.43
C PHE A 157 12.69 5.71 1.54
N PRO A 158 13.83 6.35 1.20
CA PRO A 158 14.53 7.19 2.15
C PRO A 158 13.61 8.33 2.60
N ILE A 159 13.45 8.49 3.92
CA ILE A 159 12.61 9.56 4.50
C ILE A 159 13.35 10.90 4.70
N THR A 160 14.62 10.94 4.30
CA THR A 160 15.52 12.08 4.44
C THR A 160 16.11 12.40 3.07
N THR A 161 15.97 13.63 2.59
CA THR A 161 16.34 14.03 1.23
C THR A 161 17.85 13.95 0.97
N GLU A 162 18.68 14.11 2.00
CA GLU A 162 20.13 13.96 1.90
C GLU A 162 20.54 12.52 1.57
N ALA A 163 19.72 11.51 1.89
CA ALA A 163 20.02 10.11 1.57
C ALA A 163 20.15 9.85 0.06
N TYR A 164 19.44 10.63 -0.78
CA TYR A 164 19.52 10.54 -2.23
C TYR A 164 20.88 11.03 -2.77
N ASN A 165 21.65 11.77 -1.95
CA ASN A 165 22.99 12.23 -2.31
C ASN A 165 24.09 11.23 -1.96
N GLU A 166 23.81 10.24 -1.10
CA GLU A 166 24.77 9.24 -0.67
C GLU A 166 25.27 8.38 -1.84
N PRO A 167 26.58 8.07 -1.91
CA PRO A 167 27.14 7.26 -2.99
C PRO A 167 26.45 5.90 -3.15
N VAL A 168 26.15 5.23 -2.03
CA VAL A 168 25.51 3.92 -2.03
C VAL A 168 24.14 3.93 -2.71
N PHE A 169 23.37 5.02 -2.56
CA PHE A 169 22.09 5.18 -3.22
C PHE A 169 22.26 5.40 -4.72
N LYS A 170 23.13 6.34 -5.11
CA LYS A 170 23.40 6.69 -6.52
C LYS A 170 23.92 5.49 -7.32
N GLU A 171 24.84 4.73 -6.73
CA GLU A 171 25.38 3.51 -7.34
C GLU A 171 24.30 2.44 -7.49
N ASN A 172 23.44 2.27 -6.48
CA ASN A 172 22.36 1.29 -6.52
C ASN A 172 21.34 1.61 -7.62
N VAL A 173 20.87 2.87 -7.72
CA VAL A 173 19.92 3.28 -8.77
C VAL A 173 20.53 3.15 -10.17
N LYS A 174 21.82 3.47 -10.34
CA LYS A 174 22.51 3.27 -11.62
C LYS A 174 22.55 1.79 -12.03
N LYS A 175 22.75 0.89 -11.06
CA LYS A 175 22.83 -0.55 -11.30
C LYS A 175 21.45 -1.21 -11.44
N TYR A 176 20.48 -0.72 -10.69
CA TYR A 176 19.12 -1.23 -10.60
C TYR A 176 18.13 -0.06 -10.80
N PRO A 177 17.92 0.37 -12.06
CA PRO A 177 17.03 1.50 -12.37
C PRO A 177 15.59 1.29 -11.89
N GLN A 178 15.18 0.05 -11.61
CA GLN A 178 13.88 -0.31 -11.03
C GLN A 178 13.57 0.45 -9.73
N PHE A 179 14.60 0.80 -8.94
CA PHE A 179 14.40 1.57 -7.69
C PHE A 179 13.89 3.00 -7.95
N GLN A 180 14.12 3.55 -9.14
CA GLN A 180 13.74 4.92 -9.47
C GLN A 180 12.24 5.07 -9.75
N THR A 181 11.59 4.03 -10.27
CA THR A 181 10.16 4.10 -10.67
C THR A 181 9.27 4.52 -9.50
N ALA A 182 9.47 3.92 -8.33
CA ALA A 182 8.69 4.23 -7.14
C ALA A 182 8.90 5.68 -6.66
N ILE A 183 10.14 6.16 -6.72
CA ILE A 183 10.50 7.53 -6.32
C ILE A 183 9.85 8.54 -7.26
N ASN A 184 9.90 8.28 -8.57
CA ASN A 184 9.22 9.13 -9.54
C ASN A 184 7.71 9.15 -9.30
N GLN A 185 7.09 7.98 -9.05
CA GLN A 185 5.66 7.91 -8.77
C GLN A 185 5.27 8.69 -7.50
N LEU A 186 6.11 8.64 -6.46
CA LEU A 186 5.89 9.40 -5.23
C LEU A 186 5.96 10.91 -5.48
N HIS A 187 6.94 11.39 -6.27
CA HIS A 187 7.05 12.81 -6.61
C HIS A 187 5.95 13.31 -7.54
N ASP A 188 5.44 12.45 -8.42
CA ASP A 188 4.30 12.77 -9.29
C ASP A 188 2.96 12.72 -8.55
N SER A 189 2.93 12.16 -7.33
CA SER A 189 1.73 12.10 -6.50
C SER A 189 1.49 13.42 -5.78
N SER A 190 0.24 13.90 -5.79
CA SER A 190 -0.13 15.13 -5.10
C SER A 190 -0.31 14.89 -3.59
N PRO A 191 -0.19 15.94 -2.74
CA PRO A 191 -0.39 15.81 -1.29
C PRO A 191 -1.75 15.22 -0.89
N GLU A 192 -2.78 15.37 -1.72
CA GLU A 192 -4.11 14.78 -1.53
C GLU A 192 -4.10 13.25 -1.61
N SER A 193 -3.06 12.65 -2.21
CA SER A 193 -2.87 11.20 -2.33
C SER A 193 -2.27 10.57 -1.06
N ALA A 194 -2.13 11.32 0.04
CA ALA A 194 -1.48 10.84 1.26
C ALA A 194 -2.24 9.71 2.00
N GLY A 195 -3.35 9.22 1.46
CA GLY A 195 -4.17 8.15 2.07
C GLY A 195 -4.94 8.60 3.31
N ALA A 196 -5.62 7.64 3.94
CA ALA A 196 -6.48 7.86 5.08
C ALA A 196 -5.83 7.61 6.44
N LEU A 197 -6.35 8.29 7.45
CA LEU A 197 -6.04 8.08 8.86
C LEU A 197 -7.27 7.52 9.57
N CYS A 198 -7.16 6.31 10.12
CA CYS A 198 -8.26 5.67 10.83
C CYS A 198 -7.68 4.71 11.87
N ALA A 199 -8.15 4.83 13.11
CA ALA A 199 -7.60 4.10 14.24
C ALA A 199 -7.84 2.58 14.16
N ILE A 200 -8.88 2.16 13.45
CA ILE A 200 -9.27 0.75 13.28
C ILE A 200 -8.85 0.18 11.92
N TYR A 201 -7.86 0.77 11.23
CA TYR A 201 -7.52 0.39 9.84
C TYR A 201 -7.23 -1.10 9.64
N THR A 202 -6.62 -1.74 10.63
CA THR A 202 -6.37 -3.19 10.60
C THR A 202 -7.68 -3.98 10.53
N GLN A 203 -8.70 -3.55 11.28
CA GLN A 203 -10.03 -4.17 11.26
C GLN A 203 -10.76 -3.86 9.94
N VAL A 204 -10.69 -2.62 9.45
CA VAL A 204 -11.24 -2.22 8.14
C VAL A 204 -10.73 -3.16 7.04
N ARG A 205 -9.40 -3.29 6.92
CA ARG A 205 -8.79 -4.14 5.90
C ARG A 205 -9.21 -5.59 6.04
N LYS A 206 -9.37 -6.09 7.28
CA LYS A 206 -9.84 -7.46 7.49
C LYS A 206 -11.29 -7.66 7.03
N ILE A 207 -12.17 -6.68 7.24
CA ILE A 207 -13.56 -6.71 6.74
C ILE A 207 -13.57 -6.70 5.22
N GLU A 208 -12.84 -5.76 4.59
CA GLU A 208 -12.72 -5.68 3.13
C GLU A 208 -12.25 -7.01 2.55
N GLU A 209 -11.19 -7.59 3.12
CA GLU A 209 -10.65 -8.85 2.66
C GLU A 209 -11.65 -10.01 2.79
N THR A 210 -12.38 -10.05 3.90
CA THR A 210 -13.39 -11.10 4.13
C THR A 210 -14.52 -11.02 3.13
N GLU A 211 -15.06 -9.82 2.90
CA GLU A 211 -16.18 -9.62 1.99
C GLU A 211 -15.76 -9.77 0.51
N MET A 212 -14.57 -9.32 0.13
CA MET A 212 -14.00 -9.60 -1.18
C MET A 212 -13.82 -11.11 -1.41
N GLN A 213 -13.34 -11.85 -0.41
CA GLN A 213 -13.15 -13.30 -0.56
C GLN A 213 -14.48 -14.04 -0.77
N LYS A 214 -15.54 -13.68 -0.04
CA LYS A 214 -16.89 -14.21 -0.26
C LYS A 214 -17.40 -13.92 -1.68
N MET A 215 -17.18 -12.68 -2.16
CA MET A 215 -17.54 -12.27 -3.53
C MET A 215 -16.85 -13.16 -4.57
N LEU A 216 -15.54 -13.34 -4.46
CA LEU A 216 -14.74 -14.14 -5.41
C LEU A 216 -15.03 -15.64 -5.38
N ASN A 217 -15.68 -16.10 -4.30
CA ASN A 217 -16.17 -17.47 -4.13
C ASN A 217 -17.64 -17.62 -4.54
N ASN A 218 -18.23 -16.62 -5.21
CA ASN A 218 -19.62 -16.60 -5.66
C ASN A 218 -20.64 -16.74 -4.52
N GLN A 219 -20.27 -16.34 -3.29
CA GLN A 219 -21.15 -16.39 -2.12
C GLN A 219 -21.97 -15.10 -1.97
N GLN A 220 -21.61 -14.04 -2.70
CA GLN A 220 -22.33 -12.76 -2.75
C GLN A 220 -22.00 -11.99 -4.03
N THR A 221 -22.86 -11.05 -4.41
CA THR A 221 -22.63 -10.13 -5.54
C THR A 221 -21.67 -9.00 -5.14
N GLU A 222 -21.16 -8.24 -6.11
CA GLU A 222 -20.36 -7.03 -5.85
C GLU A 222 -21.12 -6.00 -5.01
N ASP A 223 -22.41 -5.79 -5.30
CA ASP A 223 -23.26 -4.86 -4.56
C ASP A 223 -23.46 -5.32 -3.11
N GLN A 224 -23.66 -6.62 -2.89
CA GLN A 224 -23.79 -7.17 -1.56
C GLN A 224 -22.48 -7.10 -0.78
N ALA A 225 -21.34 -7.35 -1.44
CA ALA A 225 -20.02 -7.19 -0.84
C ALA A 225 -19.77 -5.73 -0.42
N LEU A 226 -20.08 -4.76 -1.30
CA LEU A 226 -19.93 -3.33 -0.99
C LEU A 226 -20.79 -2.92 0.20
N LYS A 227 -22.05 -3.36 0.21
CA LYS A 227 -22.98 -3.10 1.32
C LYS A 227 -22.47 -3.69 2.63
N ASN A 228 -22.07 -4.96 2.61
CA ASN A 228 -21.57 -5.65 3.81
C ASN A 228 -20.29 -5.03 4.36
N MET A 229 -19.37 -4.58 3.50
CA MET A 229 -18.19 -3.83 3.92
C MET A 229 -18.58 -2.54 4.61
N THR A 230 -19.47 -1.77 3.97
CA THR A 230 -19.95 -0.47 4.46
C THR A 230 -20.59 -0.59 5.83
N ASP A 231 -21.56 -1.51 5.98
CA ASP A 231 -22.28 -1.69 7.25
C ASP A 231 -21.34 -2.11 8.38
N GLN A 232 -20.46 -3.08 8.14
CA GLN A 232 -19.53 -3.59 9.16
C GLN A 232 -18.48 -2.54 9.54
N ILE A 233 -17.92 -1.80 8.58
CA ILE A 233 -16.92 -0.77 8.87
C ILE A 233 -17.56 0.39 9.61
N ASN A 234 -18.74 0.86 9.18
CA ASN A 234 -19.42 1.96 9.85
C ASN A 234 -19.80 1.61 11.30
N SER A 235 -20.30 0.39 11.54
CA SER A 235 -20.57 -0.10 12.89
C SER A 235 -19.29 -0.12 13.76
N ALA A 236 -18.17 -0.60 13.20
CA ALA A 236 -16.90 -0.63 13.93
C ALA A 236 -16.36 0.78 14.24
N LEU A 237 -16.56 1.74 13.34
CA LEU A 237 -16.21 3.15 13.57
C LEU A 237 -17.09 3.76 14.67
N GLU A 238 -18.38 3.47 14.67
CA GLU A 238 -19.32 3.92 15.70
C GLU A 238 -18.89 3.41 17.09
N ASP A 239 -18.65 2.10 17.22
CA ASP A 239 -18.19 1.48 18.47
C ASP A 239 -16.87 2.10 18.97
N TYR A 240 -15.90 2.30 18.07
CA TYR A 240 -14.61 2.91 18.41
C TYR A 240 -14.76 4.35 18.89
N ASN A 241 -15.57 5.16 18.20
CA ASN A 241 -15.76 6.57 18.54
C ASN A 241 -16.59 6.79 19.81
N ALA A 242 -17.36 5.78 20.24
CA ALA A 242 -18.12 5.80 21.48
C ALA A 242 -17.29 5.40 22.73
N SER A 243 -16.06 4.91 22.53
CA SER A 243 -15.18 4.36 23.59
C SER A 243 -14.23 5.39 24.20
#